data_AF-A0A2N3AR46-F1
#
_entry.id   AF-A0A2N3AR46-F1
#
_cell.length_a   1.000
_cell.length_b   1.000
_cell.length_c   1.000
_cell.angle_alpha   90.00
_cell.angle_beta   90.00
_cell.angle_gamma   90.00
#
_symmetry.space_group_name_H-M   'P 1'
#
loop_
_entity.id
_entity.type
_entity.pdbx_description
1 polymer ?
#
loop_
_entity_poly.entity_id
_entity_poly.type
_entity_poly.pdbx_seq_one_letter_code
_entity_poly.pdbx_strand_id
1 'polypeptide(L)'
;MSLFLKGLLLKIFPSFGPRGLIDTQISVYKRLKKMSPYAAENNILNSLIMSRINTPLSPSSKHEERLHYKSILQNSDKKLEDVIWAMFEYENILSREAELNLQLQKINAQPAEITQELQKWKKYIMESVKKLKKNS
;
A
#
# COMPACT_ATOMS: atom_id res chain seq x y z
N MET A 1 -1.46 22.33 -10.81
CA MET A 1 -1.65 21.14 -9.95
C MET A 1 -2.22 21.60 -8.63
N SER A 2 -3.49 21.32 -8.41
CA SER A 2 -4.28 21.94 -7.35
C SER A 2 -3.79 21.58 -5.95
N LEU A 3 -3.46 22.59 -5.13
CA LEU A 3 -3.23 22.46 -3.69
C LEU A 3 -4.38 21.73 -2.97
N PHE A 4 -5.55 21.71 -3.59
CA PHE A 4 -6.79 21.08 -3.15
C PHE A 4 -6.68 19.55 -3.01
N LEU A 5 -5.97 18.86 -3.91
CA LEU A 5 -5.77 17.39 -3.85
C LEU A 5 -4.67 16.99 -2.87
N LYS A 6 -3.64 17.84 -2.69
CA LYS A 6 -2.59 17.61 -1.67
C LYS A 6 -3.16 17.61 -0.25
N GLY A 7 -4.19 18.42 0.01
CA GLY A 7 -4.91 18.42 1.29
C GLY A 7 -5.92 17.29 1.46
N LEU A 8 -6.41 16.71 0.35
CA LEU A 8 -7.43 15.66 0.36
C LEU A 8 -6.93 14.41 1.06
N LEU A 9 -5.79 13.85 0.65
CA LEU A 9 -5.30 12.60 1.26
C LEU A 9 -4.78 12.80 2.69
N LEU A 10 -4.19 13.95 3.02
CA LEU A 10 -3.71 14.23 4.38
C LEU A 10 -4.82 14.30 5.44
N LYS A 11 -6.08 14.54 5.03
CA LYS A 11 -7.23 14.56 5.93
C LYS A 11 -7.97 13.23 6.05
N ILE A 12 -7.76 12.31 5.10
CA ILE A 12 -8.54 11.06 4.96
C ILE A 12 -7.82 9.87 5.61
N PHE A 13 -6.50 9.93 5.70
CA PHE A 13 -5.68 8.82 6.17
C PHE A 13 -5.20 9.05 7.60
N PRO A 14 -4.94 7.99 8.38
CA PRO A 14 -4.41 8.11 9.74
C PRO A 14 -3.06 8.82 9.73
N SER A 15 -2.54 9.15 10.92
CA SER A 15 -1.44 10.09 11.24
C SER A 15 -0.18 10.10 10.34
N PHE A 16 0.04 9.08 9.51
CA PHE A 16 1.19 8.93 8.61
C PHE A 16 0.86 8.89 7.10
N GLY A 17 -0.42 8.76 6.71
CA GLY A 17 -0.89 8.75 5.32
C GLY A 17 -0.36 7.62 4.42
N PRO A 18 -0.74 7.61 3.13
CA PRO A 18 -0.29 6.64 2.12
C PRO A 18 1.21 6.50 2.05
N ARG A 19 1.90 7.63 2.14
CA ARG A 19 3.35 7.70 2.10
C ARG A 19 3.97 6.95 3.28
N GLY A 20 3.47 7.19 4.49
CA GLY A 20 3.96 6.53 5.69
C GLY A 20 3.70 5.03 5.69
N LEU A 21 2.56 4.58 5.15
CA LEU A 21 2.31 3.16 4.88
C LEU A 21 3.41 2.60 3.98
N ILE A 22 3.61 3.19 2.79
CA ILE A 22 4.57 2.70 1.80
C ILE A 22 5.99 2.65 2.38
N ASP A 23 6.43 3.72 3.02
CA ASP A 23 7.75 3.82 3.63
C ASP A 23 7.92 2.78 4.76
N THR A 24 6.87 2.53 5.54
CA THR A 24 6.85 1.49 6.58
C THR A 24 7.00 0.10 5.98
N GLN A 25 6.23 -0.24 4.95
CA GLN A 25 6.31 -1.56 4.32
C GLN A 25 7.67 -1.81 3.66
N ILE A 26 8.29 -0.76 3.07
CA ILE A 26 9.66 -0.82 2.58
C ILE A 26 10.66 -1.10 3.72
N SER A 27 10.49 -0.45 4.87
CA SER A 27 11.34 -0.66 6.04
C SER A 27 11.21 -2.08 6.60
N VAL A 28 9.99 -2.60 6.70
CA VAL A 28 9.72 -3.99 7.12
C VAL A 28 10.35 -4.97 6.14
N TYR A 29 10.17 -4.76 4.84
CA TYR A 29 10.81 -5.59 3.80
C TYR A 29 12.34 -5.63 3.97
N LYS A 30 12.99 -4.46 4.13
CA LYS A 30 14.45 -4.40 4.37
C LYS A 30 14.86 -5.22 5.59
N ARG A 31 14.09 -5.10 6.68
CA ARG A 31 14.37 -5.83 7.92
C ARG A 31 14.24 -7.33 7.71
N LEU A 32 13.19 -7.79 7.05
CA LEU A 32 12.99 -9.21 6.71
C LEU A 32 14.13 -9.75 5.84
N LYS A 33 14.53 -9.01 4.80
CA LYS A 33 15.65 -9.39 3.94
C LYS A 33 16.98 -9.46 4.69
N LYS A 34 17.22 -8.54 5.63
CA LYS A 34 18.41 -8.57 6.51
C LYS A 34 18.41 -9.76 7.48
N MET A 35 17.23 -10.12 8.01
CA MET A 35 17.08 -11.26 8.93
C MET A 35 17.17 -12.61 8.21
N SER A 36 16.90 -12.65 6.91
CA SER A 36 16.90 -13.88 6.12
C SER A 36 17.57 -13.67 4.75
N PRO A 37 18.89 -13.41 4.73
CA PRO A 37 19.59 -12.98 3.51
C PRO A 37 19.62 -14.05 2.40
N TYR A 38 19.47 -15.33 2.77
CA TYR A 38 19.47 -16.47 1.84
C TYR A 38 18.06 -16.96 1.48
N ALA A 39 17.00 -16.34 2.02
CA ALA A 39 15.64 -16.74 1.68
C ALA A 39 15.30 -16.28 0.26
N ALA A 40 14.54 -17.12 -0.46
CA ALA A 40 13.97 -16.75 -1.74
C ALA A 40 13.13 -15.47 -1.60
N GLU A 41 13.22 -14.57 -2.58
CA GLU A 41 12.52 -13.29 -2.58
C GLU A 41 11.01 -13.46 -2.33
N ASN A 42 10.39 -14.45 -2.96
CA ASN A 42 8.97 -14.77 -2.77
C ASN A 42 8.61 -15.11 -1.31
N ASN A 43 9.52 -15.74 -0.56
CA ASN A 43 9.31 -16.06 0.87
C ASN A 43 9.39 -14.80 1.74
N ILE A 44 10.29 -13.87 1.41
CA ILE A 44 10.36 -12.55 2.06
C ILE A 44 9.06 -11.78 1.82
N LEU A 45 8.56 -11.78 0.58
CA LEU A 45 7.31 -11.11 0.22
C LEU A 45 6.09 -11.74 0.90
N ASN A 46 6.01 -13.07 0.99
CA ASN A 46 4.97 -13.76 1.76
C ASN A 46 5.02 -13.37 3.24
N SER A 47 6.22 -13.30 3.82
CA SER A 47 6.41 -12.87 5.21
C SER A 47 5.96 -11.42 5.44
N LEU A 48 6.21 -10.54 4.46
CA LEU A 48 5.74 -9.16 4.50
C LEU A 48 4.20 -9.09 4.50
N ILE A 49 3.54 -9.84 3.62
CA ILE A 49 2.07 -9.93 3.57
C ILE A 49 1.51 -10.44 4.90
N MET A 50 2.09 -11.52 5.43
CA MET A 50 1.64 -12.09 6.71
C MET A 50 1.86 -11.12 7.88
N SER A 51 2.98 -10.39 7.89
CA SER A 51 3.24 -9.33 8.86
C SER A 51 2.17 -8.25 8.82
N ARG A 52 1.70 -7.88 7.61
CA ARG A 52 0.61 -6.90 7.45
C ARG A 52 -0.71 -7.42 8.00
N ILE A 53 -1.13 -8.63 7.60
CA ILE A 53 -2.38 -9.27 8.04
C ILE A 53 -2.44 -9.42 9.58
N ASN A 54 -1.29 -9.69 10.20
CA ASN A 54 -1.21 -9.88 11.64
C ASN A 54 -1.18 -8.55 12.41
N THR A 55 -0.94 -7.42 11.74
CA THR A 55 -0.94 -6.09 12.34
C THR A 55 -2.37 -5.54 12.35
N PRO A 56 -2.99 -5.33 13.52
CA PRO A 56 -4.37 -4.87 13.61
C PRO A 56 -4.54 -3.52 12.91
N LEU A 57 -5.48 -3.47 11.98
CA LEU A 57 -5.91 -2.26 11.30
C LEU A 57 -7.36 -1.98 11.64
N SER A 58 -7.65 -0.72 11.95
CA SER A 58 -9.01 -0.19 11.91
C SER A 58 -9.18 0.63 10.62
N PRO A 59 -10.29 0.48 9.88
CA PRO A 59 -11.52 -0.26 10.23
C PRO A 59 -11.63 -1.69 9.66
N SER A 60 -10.55 -2.30 9.17
CA SER A 60 -10.60 -3.58 8.43
C SER A 60 -10.91 -4.82 9.28
N SER A 61 -11.59 -5.81 8.68
CA SER A 61 -11.65 -7.17 9.23
C SER A 61 -10.48 -8.03 8.72
N LYS A 62 -9.89 -8.88 9.58
CA LYS A 62 -8.82 -9.82 9.20
C LYS A 62 -9.22 -10.79 8.09
N HIS A 63 -10.52 -11.07 7.94
CA HIS A 63 -11.02 -12.00 6.93
C HIS A 63 -10.99 -11.37 5.53
N GLU A 64 -11.51 -10.16 5.38
CA GLU A 64 -11.49 -9.41 4.12
C GLU A 64 -10.06 -9.13 3.66
N GLU A 65 -9.18 -8.78 4.59
CA GLU A 65 -7.76 -8.56 4.30
C GLU A 65 -7.08 -9.81 3.74
N ARG A 66 -7.37 -10.98 4.33
CA ARG A 66 -6.84 -12.26 3.83
C ARG A 66 -7.39 -12.62 2.45
N LEU A 67 -8.66 -12.36 2.19
CA LEU A 67 -9.27 -12.61 0.89
C LEU A 67 -8.61 -11.74 -0.18
N HIS A 68 -8.38 -10.46 0.11
CA HIS A 68 -7.69 -9.53 -0.80
C HIS A 68 -6.30 -10.03 -1.19
N TYR A 69 -5.50 -10.48 -0.22
CA TYR A 69 -4.14 -10.93 -0.50
C TYR A 69 -4.03 -12.35 -1.07
N LYS A 70 -5.14 -13.10 -1.20
CA LYS A 70 -5.11 -14.50 -1.63
C LYS A 70 -4.44 -14.68 -2.99
N SER A 71 -4.78 -13.83 -3.96
CA SER A 71 -4.23 -13.90 -5.33
C SER A 71 -2.73 -13.62 -5.36
N ILE A 72 -2.27 -12.59 -4.63
CA ILE A 72 -0.86 -12.23 -4.59
C ILE A 72 -0.01 -13.22 -3.79
N LEU A 73 -0.58 -13.86 -2.76
CA LEU A 73 0.08 -14.95 -2.05
C LEU A 73 0.33 -16.17 -2.95
N GLN A 74 -0.60 -16.47 -3.86
CA GLN A 74 -0.50 -17.57 -4.83
C GLN A 74 0.44 -17.27 -6.02
N ASN A 75 0.72 -16.00 -6.30
CA ASN A 75 1.63 -15.61 -7.37
C ASN A 75 3.10 -15.83 -6.94
N SER A 76 3.82 -16.74 -7.61
CA SER A 76 5.24 -17.01 -7.36
C SER A 76 6.17 -15.92 -7.88
N ASP A 77 5.73 -15.15 -8.88
CA ASP A 77 6.52 -14.14 -9.59
C ASP A 77 6.19 -12.72 -9.14
N LYS A 78 5.48 -12.58 -8.01
CA LYS A 78 5.13 -11.29 -7.43
C LYS A 78 6.36 -10.46 -7.13
N LYS A 79 6.26 -9.16 -7.36
CA LYS A 79 7.32 -8.20 -7.06
C LYS A 79 6.97 -7.40 -5.82
N LEU A 80 7.98 -6.80 -5.20
CA LEU A 80 7.78 -5.93 -4.04
C LEU A 80 6.83 -4.76 -4.34
N GLU A 81 6.91 -4.20 -5.55
CA GLU A 81 6.01 -3.14 -6.00
C GLU A 81 4.53 -3.60 -5.98
N ASP A 82 4.26 -4.83 -6.43
CA ASP A 82 2.91 -5.40 -6.48
C ASP A 82 2.37 -5.64 -5.06
N VAL A 83 3.23 -6.13 -4.16
CA VAL A 83 2.87 -6.38 -2.76
C VAL A 83 2.54 -5.10 -2.03
N ILE A 84 3.37 -4.07 -2.17
CA ILE A 84 3.12 -2.77 -1.55
C ILE A 84 1.87 -2.11 -2.15
N TRP A 85 1.64 -2.25 -3.46
CA TRP A 85 0.42 -1.75 -4.08
C TRP A 85 -0.83 -2.43 -3.51
N ALA A 86 -0.82 -3.75 -3.38
CA ALA A 86 -1.94 -4.49 -2.79
C ALA A 86 -2.25 -4.02 -1.35
N MET A 87 -1.21 -3.73 -0.56
CA MET A 87 -1.37 -3.18 0.80
C MET A 87 -1.93 -1.75 0.79
N PHE A 88 -1.43 -0.91 -0.11
CA PHE A 88 -1.92 0.45 -0.29
C PHE A 88 -3.41 0.44 -0.67
N GLU A 89 -3.78 -0.35 -1.68
CA GLU A 89 -5.15 -0.50 -2.18
C GLU A 89 -6.09 -0.97 -1.08
N TYR A 90 -5.71 -1.99 -0.31
CA TYR A 90 -6.54 -2.47 0.78
C TYR A 90 -6.76 -1.42 1.87
N GLU A 91 -5.69 -0.83 2.39
CA GLU A 91 -5.74 0.04 3.56
C GLU A 91 -6.34 1.42 3.25
N ASN A 92 -6.16 1.91 2.02
CA ASN A 92 -6.53 3.29 1.64
C ASN A 92 -7.79 3.35 0.76
N ILE A 93 -8.19 2.25 0.14
CA ILE A 93 -9.33 2.23 -0.78
C ILE A 93 -10.39 1.26 -0.27
N LEU A 94 -10.08 -0.03 -0.19
CA LEU A 94 -11.09 -1.06 0.06
C LEU A 94 -11.63 -1.03 1.49
N SER A 95 -10.74 -1.04 2.49
CA SER A 95 -11.16 -1.05 3.90
C SER A 95 -11.92 0.22 4.32
N ARG A 96 -11.84 1.30 3.53
CA ARG A 96 -12.44 2.61 3.82
C ARG A 96 -13.37 3.08 2.72
N GLU A 97 -13.87 2.17 1.88
CA GLU A 97 -14.60 2.52 0.65
C GLU A 97 -15.76 3.49 0.92
N ALA A 98 -16.57 3.23 1.94
CA ALA A 98 -17.71 4.09 2.29
C ALA A 98 -17.28 5.50 2.71
N GLU A 99 -16.25 5.62 3.55
CA GLU A 99 -15.71 6.90 3.99
C GLU A 99 -15.09 7.68 2.82
N LEU A 100 -14.30 6.98 2.00
CA LEU A 100 -13.64 7.53 0.82
C LEU A 100 -14.68 8.05 -0.17
N ASN A 101 -15.72 7.27 -0.47
CA ASN A 101 -16.79 7.67 -1.40
C ASN A 101 -17.52 8.93 -0.90
N LEU A 102 -17.85 8.99 0.39
CA LEU A 102 -18.52 10.14 0.97
C LEU A 102 -17.65 11.41 0.91
N GLN A 103 -16.34 11.27 1.10
CA GLN A 103 -15.40 12.41 1.00
C GLN A 103 -15.17 12.84 -0.44
N LEU A 104 -15.05 11.91 -1.39
CA LEU A 104 -14.94 12.20 -2.82
C LEU A 104 -16.18 12.93 -3.34
N GLN A 105 -17.37 12.55 -2.88
CA GLN A 105 -18.62 13.26 -3.19
C GLN A 105 -18.63 14.68 -2.63
N LYS A 106 -18.21 14.87 -1.37
CA LYS A 106 -18.14 16.19 -0.72
C LYS A 106 -17.27 17.20 -1.49
N ILE A 107 -16.23 16.72 -2.17
CA ILE A 107 -15.32 17.57 -2.94
C ILE A 107 -15.61 17.55 -4.45
N ASN A 108 -16.67 16.88 -4.88
CA ASN A 108 -17.02 16.71 -6.29
C ASN A 108 -15.83 16.22 -7.15
N ALA A 109 -15.08 15.25 -6.60
CA ALA A 109 -13.87 14.73 -7.22
C ALA A 109 -14.17 14.16 -8.61
N GLN A 110 -13.40 14.57 -9.61
CA GLN A 110 -13.57 14.04 -10.96
C GLN A 110 -12.85 12.69 -11.09
N PRO A 111 -13.41 11.72 -11.85
CA PRO A 111 -12.76 10.43 -12.08
C PRO A 111 -11.32 10.53 -12.61
N ALA A 112 -11.05 11.56 -13.43
CA ALA A 112 -9.71 11.85 -13.94
C ALA A 112 -8.72 12.22 -12.83
N GLU A 113 -9.15 12.98 -11.82
CA GLU A 113 -8.31 13.41 -10.69
C GLU A 113 -7.98 12.22 -9.77
N ILE A 114 -8.96 11.35 -9.52
CA ILE A 114 -8.76 10.10 -8.77
C ILE A 114 -7.73 9.23 -9.49
N THR A 115 -7.88 9.07 -10.81
CA THR A 115 -6.96 8.27 -11.63
C THR A 115 -5.54 8.84 -11.59
N GLN A 116 -5.37 10.16 -11.72
CA GLN A 116 -4.07 10.81 -11.62
C GLN A 116 -3.41 10.59 -10.25
N GLU A 117 -4.18 10.65 -9.17
CA GLU A 117 -3.66 10.45 -7.84
C GLU A 117 -3.24 8.99 -7.59
N LEU A 118 -4.02 8.01 -8.07
CA LEU A 118 -3.63 6.60 -8.04
C LEU A 118 -2.35 6.34 -8.83
N GLN A 119 -2.21 6.95 -10.01
CA GLN A 119 -0.98 6.86 -10.81
C GLN A 119 0.22 7.45 -10.08
N LYS A 120 0.04 8.56 -9.35
CA LYS A 120 1.09 9.18 -8.54
C LYS A 120 1.56 8.26 -7.42
N TRP A 121 0.66 7.57 -6.71
CA TRP A 121 1.05 6.60 -5.68
C TRP A 121 1.74 5.38 -6.26
N LYS A 122 1.23 4.85 -7.38
CA LYS A 122 1.89 3.76 -8.11
C LYS A 122 3.31 4.13 -8.52
N LYS A 123 3.50 5.35 -9.05
CA LYS A 123 4.82 5.90 -9.38
C LYS A 123 5.71 6.04 -8.14
N TYR A 124 5.19 6.55 -7.02
CA TYR A 124 5.94 6.67 -5.78
C TYR A 124 6.45 5.31 -5.28
N ILE A 125 5.60 4.27 -5.32
CA ILE A 125 5.99 2.90 -4.94
C ILE A 125 7.13 2.40 -5.85
N MET A 126 6.96 2.51 -7.17
CA MET A 126 7.98 2.09 -8.14
C MET A 126 9.33 2.80 -7.90
N GLU A 127 9.30 4.11 -7.69
CA GLU A 127 10.51 4.90 -7.42
C GLU A 127 11.16 4.51 -6.10
N SER A 128 10.37 4.27 -5.06
CA SER A 128 10.87 3.92 -3.73
C SER A 128 11.51 2.53 -3.72
N VAL A 129 10.89 1.55 -4.41
CA VAL A 129 11.49 0.23 -4.60
C VAL A 129 12.73 0.28 -5.51
N LYS A 130 12.73 1.11 -6.55
CA LYS A 130 13.92 1.32 -7.40
C LYS A 130 15.09 1.89 -6.60
N LYS A 131 14.85 2.88 -5.74
CA LYS A 131 15.86 3.44 -4.83
C LYS A 131 16.38 2.40 -3.85
N LEU A 132 15.49 1.55 -3.33
CA LEU A 132 15.88 0.44 -2.48
C LEU A 132 16.85 -0.52 -3.19
N LYS A 133 16.50 -0.98 -4.39
CA LYS A 133 17.31 -1.92 -5.18
C LYS A 133 18.69 -1.36 -5.56
N LYS A 134 18.83 -0.04 -5.67
CA LYS A 134 20.14 0.61 -5.92
C LYS A 134 21.04 0.67 -4.69
N ASN A 135 20.46 0.63 -3.50
CA ASN A 135 21.16 0.81 -2.23
C ASN A 135 21.25 -0.51 -1.43
N SER A 136 20.87 -1.65 -2.03
CA SER A 136 20.93 -2.99 -1.44
C SER A 136 22.06 -3.78 -2.10
#